data_AF-A0A3C1LQE0-F1
#
_entry.id   AF-A0A3C1LQE0-F1
#
_cell.length_a   1.000
_cell.length_b   1.000
_cell.length_c   1.000
_cell.angle_alpha   90.00
_cell.angle_beta   90.00
_cell.angle_gamma   90.00
#
_symmetry.space_group_name_H-M   'P 1'
#
loop_
_entity.id
_entity.type
_entity.pdbx_description
1 polymer ?
#
loop_
_entity_poly.entity_id
_entity_poly.type
_entity_poly.pdbx_seq_one_letter_code
_entity_poly.pdbx_strand_id
1 'polypeptide(L)'
;MRERVFDKGETFAGVPYELGLECAEEVKRIFGTDDIAPIAIKWVLMHEAVSVVIPGASKAEQLKENIRAAELPELTAEQMQKVKQLYDSKLRDIIHPQW
;
A
#
# COMPACT_ATOMS: atom_id res chain seq x y z
N MET A 1 31.06 -7.23 8.15
CA MET A 1 29.80 -7.01 7.42
C MET A 1 29.10 -5.88 8.15
N ARG A 2 28.95 -4.69 7.54
CA ARG A 2 28.24 -3.58 8.21
C ARG A 2 26.76 -3.77 7.95
N GLU A 3 26.01 -4.17 8.98
CA GLU A 3 24.55 -4.10 8.96
C GLU A 3 24.18 -2.62 8.75
N ARG A 4 23.51 -2.30 7.64
CA ARG A 4 22.85 -1.00 7.51
C ARG A 4 21.70 -1.02 8.51
N VAL A 5 21.78 -0.18 9.52
CA VAL A 5 20.63 0.13 10.37
C VAL A 5 19.72 0.99 9.51
N PHE A 6 18.71 0.36 8.91
CA PHE A 6 17.66 1.07 8.18
C PHE A 6 16.92 1.98 9.15
N ASP A 7 16.71 3.23 8.76
CA ASP A 7 15.86 4.12 9.55
C ASP A 7 14.43 3.55 9.60
N LYS A 8 13.65 3.85 10.65
CA LYS A 8 12.29 3.28 10.77
C LYS A 8 11.40 3.63 9.58
N GLY A 9 11.62 4.80 8.97
CA GLY A 9 11.00 5.23 7.72
C GLY A 9 11.48 4.49 6.45
N GLU A 10 12.63 3.80 6.50
CA GLU A 10 13.16 2.95 5.43
C GLU A 10 12.66 1.49 5.52
N THR A 11 11.89 1.15 6.58
CA THR A 11 11.26 -0.17 6.79
C THR A 11 9.73 -0.07 6.68
N PHE A 12 8.97 -1.09 7.11
CA PHE A 12 7.49 -1.07 7.13
C PHE A 12 6.89 -0.08 8.15
N ALA A 13 7.48 1.10 8.33
CA ALA A 13 7.10 2.12 9.31
C ALA A 13 6.98 1.59 10.76
N GLY A 14 7.81 0.61 11.12
CA GLY A 14 7.78 -0.06 12.42
C GLY A 14 6.65 -1.07 12.63
N VAL A 15 5.87 -1.39 11.58
CA VAL A 15 4.81 -2.41 11.63
C VAL A 15 5.44 -3.82 11.72
N PRO A 16 5.05 -4.65 12.71
CA PRO A 16 5.45 -6.05 12.77
C PRO A 16 5.07 -6.81 11.50
N TYR A 17 5.95 -7.70 11.02
CA TYR A 17 5.77 -8.40 9.75
C TYR A 17 4.43 -9.18 9.68
N GLU A 18 4.10 -9.92 10.74
CA GLU A 18 2.88 -10.72 10.83
C GLU A 18 1.62 -9.83 10.78
N LEU A 19 1.66 -8.67 11.43
CA LEU A 19 0.56 -7.70 11.40
C LEU A 19 0.43 -7.08 10.00
N GLY A 20 1.55 -6.80 9.33
CA GLY A 20 1.57 -6.34 7.95
C GLY A 20 0.92 -7.35 7.00
N LEU A 21 1.24 -8.65 7.16
CA LEU A 21 0.65 -9.73 6.38
C LEU A 21 -0.86 -9.86 6.65
N GLU A 22 -1.28 -9.78 7.91
CA GLU A 22 -2.70 -9.78 8.27
C GLU A 22 -3.46 -8.61 7.62
N CYS A 23 -2.89 -7.41 7.65
CA CYS A 23 -3.48 -6.24 7.01
C CYS A 23 -3.55 -6.40 5.47
N ALA A 24 -2.52 -6.98 4.85
CA ALA A 24 -2.55 -7.25 3.42
C ALA A 24 -3.68 -8.23 3.04
N GLU A 25 -3.92 -9.26 3.86
CA GLU A 25 -5.04 -10.19 3.68
C GLU A 25 -6.41 -9.51 3.85
N GLU A 26 -6.54 -8.55 4.77
CA GLU A 26 -7.76 -7.74 4.86
C GLU A 26 -7.97 -6.86 3.62
N VAL A 27 -6.91 -6.28 3.06
CA VAL A 27 -7.00 -5.51 1.81
C VAL A 27 -7.51 -6.40 0.68
N LYS A 28 -6.99 -7.62 0.53
CA LYS A 28 -7.51 -8.58 -0.45
C LYS A 28 -8.99 -8.86 -0.26
N ARG A 29 -9.45 -9.02 0.98
CA ARG A 29 -10.89 -9.19 1.30
C ARG A 29 -11.73 -7.97 0.94
N ILE A 30 -11.25 -6.76 1.21
CA ILE A 30 -11.94 -5.51 0.86
C ILE A 30 -12.18 -5.40 -0.65
N PHE A 31 -11.20 -5.80 -1.46
CA PHE A 31 -11.26 -5.69 -2.91
C PHE A 31 -11.73 -6.98 -3.61
N GLY A 32 -11.87 -8.09 -2.89
CA GLY A 32 -12.29 -9.37 -3.46
C GLY A 32 -11.28 -9.96 -4.46
N THR A 33 -10.00 -9.67 -4.30
CA THR A 33 -8.94 -10.12 -5.23
C THR A 33 -7.61 -10.30 -4.50
N ASP A 34 -6.80 -11.25 -4.98
CA ASP A 34 -5.40 -11.41 -4.54
C ASP A 34 -4.46 -10.41 -5.22
N ASP A 35 -4.84 -9.88 -6.38
CA ASP A 35 -4.04 -8.92 -7.16
C ASP A 35 -4.25 -7.49 -6.67
N ILE A 36 -3.62 -7.15 -5.54
CA ILE A 36 -3.77 -5.85 -4.86
C ILE A 36 -2.67 -4.85 -5.19
N ALA A 37 -1.63 -5.25 -5.93
CA ALA A 37 -0.52 -4.37 -6.31
C ALA A 37 -0.96 -3.17 -7.19
N PRO A 38 -1.68 -3.37 -8.31
CA PRO A 38 -2.17 -2.25 -9.11
C PRO A 38 -3.22 -1.41 -8.37
N ILE A 39 -3.99 -2.03 -7.46
CA ILE A 39 -4.95 -1.33 -6.61
C ILE A 39 -4.24 -0.38 -5.64
N ALA A 40 -3.14 -0.81 -5.02
CA ALA A 40 -2.35 0.05 -4.14
C ALA A 40 -1.78 1.27 -4.88
N ILE A 41 -1.29 1.08 -6.12
CA ILE A 41 -0.83 2.20 -6.97
C ILE A 41 -2.00 3.14 -7.30
N LYS A 42 -3.16 2.60 -7.71
CA LYS A 42 -4.37 3.39 -7.99
C LYS A 42 -4.82 4.19 -6.77
N TRP A 43 -4.77 3.59 -5.58
CA TRP A 43 -5.12 4.24 -4.32
C TRP A 43 -4.24 5.47 -4.05
N VAL A 44 -2.93 5.38 -4.26
CA VAL A 44 -2.01 6.51 -4.12
C VAL A 44 -2.29 7.59 -5.16
N LEU A 45 -2.53 7.21 -6.42
CA LEU A 45 -2.87 8.14 -7.51
C LEU A 45 -4.20 8.88 -7.30
N MET A 46 -5.10 8.36 -6.45
CA MET A 46 -6.38 9.02 -6.12
C MET A 46 -6.25 10.10 -5.06
N HIS A 47 -5.08 10.27 -4.44
CA HIS A 47 -4.86 11.36 -3.49
C HIS A 47 -4.59 12.68 -4.24
N GLU A 48 -5.35 13.73 -3.95
CA GLU A 48 -5.29 15.03 -4.67
C GLU A 48 -3.88 15.64 -4.73
N ALA A 49 -3.11 15.50 -3.64
CA ALA A 49 -1.73 16.02 -3.59
C ALA A 49 -0.70 15.18 -4.37
N VAL A 50 -1.08 14.06 -4.98
CA VAL A 50 -0.17 13.17 -5.72
C VAL A 50 -0.32 13.39 -7.22
N SER A 51 0.74 13.90 -7.86
CA SER A 51 0.79 14.02 -9.33
C SER A 51 1.40 12.81 -10.03
N VAL A 52 2.27 12.06 -9.34
CA VAL A 52 3.03 10.95 -9.95
C VAL A 52 3.33 9.88 -8.90
N VAL A 53 3.28 8.62 -9.32
CA VAL A 53 3.76 7.46 -8.56
C VAL A 53 4.89 6.80 -9.35
N ILE A 54 5.98 6.43 -8.68
CA ILE A 54 7.18 5.82 -9.29
C ILE A 54 7.35 4.40 -8.73
N PRO A 55 6.57 3.42 -9.22
CA PRO A 55 6.66 2.06 -8.71
C PRO A 55 7.91 1.35 -9.25
N GLY A 56 8.57 0.57 -8.38
CA GLY A 56 9.68 -0.29 -8.80
C GLY A 56 9.20 -1.47 -9.63
N ALA A 57 10.02 -1.91 -10.59
CA ALA A 57 9.81 -3.14 -11.34
C ALA A 57 11.15 -3.84 -11.62
N SER A 58 11.26 -5.10 -11.23
CA SER A 58 12.45 -5.95 -11.45
C SER A 58 12.29 -6.89 -12.65
N LYS A 59 11.07 -7.00 -13.18
CA LYS A 59 10.70 -7.82 -14.35
C LYS A 59 9.70 -7.07 -15.23
N ALA A 60 9.63 -7.42 -16.50
CA ALA A 60 8.76 -6.77 -17.47
C ALA A 60 7.27 -6.94 -17.14
N GLU A 61 6.89 -8.04 -16.52
CA GLU A 61 5.52 -8.32 -16.09
C GLU A 61 5.05 -7.29 -15.03
N GLN A 62 5.90 -7.00 -14.04
CA GLN A 62 5.60 -5.99 -13.02
C GLN A 62 5.41 -4.60 -13.62
N LEU A 63 6.18 -4.25 -14.66
CA LEU A 63 6.00 -2.99 -15.37
C LEU A 63 4.61 -2.92 -16.02
N LYS A 64 4.15 -4.00 -16.66
CA LYS A 64 2.82 -4.06 -17.27
C LYS A 64 1.70 -3.96 -16.22
N GLU A 65 1.85 -4.63 -15.08
CA GLU A 65 0.92 -4.54 -13.96
C GLU A 65 0.87 -3.13 -13.37
N ASN A 66 2.03 -2.48 -13.18
CA ASN A 66 2.13 -1.10 -12.71
C ASN A 66 1.43 -0.12 -13.65
N ILE A 67 1.59 -0.29 -14.98
CA ILE A 67 0.92 0.55 -15.99
C ILE A 67 -0.61 0.36 -15.91
N ARG A 68 -1.08 -0.89 -15.78
CA ARG A 68 -2.52 -1.21 -15.67
C ARG A 68 -3.20 -0.51 -14.50
N ALA A 69 -2.47 -0.16 -13.44
CA ALA A 69 -3.02 0.60 -12.32
C ALA A 69 -3.68 1.92 -12.73
N ALA A 70 -3.13 2.61 -13.74
CA ALA A 70 -3.70 3.87 -14.24
C ALA A 70 -5.04 3.66 -14.98
N GLU A 71 -5.24 2.47 -15.56
CA GLU A 71 -6.42 2.09 -16.34
C GLU A 71 -7.55 1.52 -15.45
N LEU A 72 -7.26 1.22 -14.18
CA LEU A 72 -8.28 0.74 -13.25
C LEU A 72 -9.36 1.83 -13.05
N PRO A 73 -10.63 1.42 -12.89
CA PRO A 73 -11.68 2.33 -12.45
C PRO A 73 -11.30 2.97 -11.11
N GLU A 74 -11.87 4.13 -10.84
CA GLU A 74 -11.72 4.74 -9.52
C GLU A 74 -12.25 3.81 -8.43
N LEU A 75 -11.52 3.78 -7.31
CA LEU A 75 -11.94 3.04 -6.13
C LEU A 75 -13.18 3.70 -5.56
N THR A 76 -14.15 2.91 -5.14
CA THR A 76 -15.40 3.46 -4.57
C THR A 76 -15.12 4.15 -3.23
N ALA A 77 -15.97 5.10 -2.85
CA ALA A 77 -15.89 5.73 -1.54
C ALA A 77 -15.91 4.71 -0.39
N GLU A 78 -16.66 3.62 -0.55
CA GLU A 78 -16.73 2.52 0.41
C GLU A 78 -15.38 1.78 0.53
N GLN A 79 -14.74 1.46 -0.60
CA GLN A 79 -13.40 0.83 -0.61
C GLN A 79 -12.36 1.73 0.07
N MET A 80 -12.36 3.02 -0.27
CA MET A 80 -11.47 4.01 0.34
C MET A 80 -11.69 4.11 1.86
N GLN A 81 -12.95 4.11 2.29
CA GLN A 81 -13.31 4.16 3.71
C GLN A 81 -12.88 2.89 4.46
N LYS A 82 -13.06 1.70 3.88
CA LYS A 82 -12.63 0.44 4.50
C LYS A 82 -11.11 0.38 4.69
N VAL A 83 -10.33 0.80 3.69
CA VAL A 83 -8.87 0.90 3.82
C VAL A 83 -8.48 1.89 4.92
N LYS A 84 -9.13 3.05 4.99
CA LYS A 84 -8.91 4.03 6.06
C LYS A 84 -9.22 3.46 7.45
N GLN A 85 -10.33 2.74 7.60
CA GLN A 85 -10.71 2.09 8.86
C GLN A 85 -9.71 1.02 9.29
N LEU A 86 -9.18 0.24 8.34
CA LEU A 86 -8.12 -0.74 8.62
C LEU A 86 -6.86 -0.04 9.14
N TYR A 87 -6.42 1.04 8.51
CA TYR A 87 -5.30 1.86 8.98
C TYR A 87 -5.57 2.42 10.39
N ASP A 88 -6.72 3.06 10.59
CA ASP A 88 -7.08 3.71 11.86
C ASP A 88 -7.15 2.73 13.03
N SER A 89 -7.60 1.50 12.78
CA SER A 89 -7.80 0.49 13.83
C SER A 89 -6.56 -0.35 14.15
N LYS A 90 -5.69 -0.63 13.17
CA LYS A 90 -4.57 -1.57 13.35
C LYS A 90 -3.18 -0.94 13.23
N LEU A 91 -3.05 0.18 12.52
CA LEU A 91 -1.73 0.69 12.11
C LEU A 91 -1.43 2.11 12.61
N ARG A 92 -2.46 2.93 12.86
CA ARG A 92 -2.31 4.34 13.24
C ARG A 92 -1.37 4.55 14.43
N ASP A 93 -1.56 3.81 15.53
CA ASP A 93 -0.75 3.99 16.75
C ASP A 93 0.72 3.56 16.58
N ILE A 94 1.00 2.75 15.56
CA ILE A 94 2.36 2.26 15.26
C ILE A 94 3.07 3.22 14.30
N ILE A 95 2.36 3.65 13.24
CA ILE A 95 2.91 4.42 12.14
C ILE A 95 2.93 5.92 12.46
N HIS A 96 1.83 6.47 12.97
CA HIS A 96 1.65 7.92 13.09
C HIS A 96 2.66 8.60 14.02
N PRO A 97 3.11 8.00 15.14
CA PRO A 97 4.16 8.59 15.97
C PRO A 97 5.56 8.64 15.34
N GLN A 98 5.77 8.03 14.17
CA GLN A 98 7.06 8.05 13.47
C GLN A 98 7.25 9.29 12.58
N TRP A 99 6.21 10.12 12.40
CA TRP A 99 6.21 11.30 11.52
C TRP A 99 5.81 12.58 12.27
#